data_AF-A0A1L7AFP9-F1
#
_entry.id   AF-A0A1L7AFP9-F1
#
_cell.length_a   1.000
_cell.length_b   1.000
_cell.length_c   1.000
_cell.angle_alpha   90.00
_cell.angle_beta   90.00
_cell.angle_gamma   90.00
#
_symmetry.space_group_name_H-M   'P 1'
#
loop_
_entity.id
_entity.type
_entity.pdbx_description
1 polymer ?
#
loop_
_entity_poly.entity_id
_entity_poly.type
_entity_poly.pdbx_seq_one_letter_code
_entity_poly.pdbx_strand_id
1 'polypeptide(L)'
;MTQAAMTAFAEVCVTKFGDQAAMDAWLRLHPFSPAAPQAAQQLAMGKPGHVWLSTEPKLPLAVITRASGDVLCQVMAPTAEPELAAKLFSDTLLARSRPDGAGAAGIEARKDQDEEVTLGQRRGRRVFIRLGRKPVDVNGGLLLALTAAPPQPGGVALLMTASRAAPVSR
;
A
#
# COMPACT_ATOMS: atom_id res chain seq x y z
N MET A 1 -9.17 -9.29 -7.04
CA MET A 1 -7.85 -8.60 -7.10
C MET A 1 -7.74 -7.52 -6.04
N THR A 2 -8.63 -6.50 -6.04
CA THR A 2 -8.60 -5.39 -5.08
C THR A 2 -8.53 -5.84 -3.61
N GLN A 3 -9.39 -6.78 -3.20
CA GLN A 3 -9.37 -7.32 -1.84
C GLN A 3 -8.02 -7.96 -1.47
N ALA A 4 -7.48 -8.81 -2.34
CA ALA A 4 -6.18 -9.46 -2.10
C ALA A 4 -5.04 -8.45 -1.98
N ALA A 5 -5.05 -7.40 -2.82
CA ALA A 5 -4.10 -6.30 -2.73
C ALA A 5 -4.22 -5.56 -1.39
N MET A 6 -5.44 -5.25 -0.94
CA MET A 6 -5.68 -4.62 0.37
C MET A 6 -5.17 -5.48 1.52
N THR A 7 -5.46 -6.80 1.50
CA THR A 7 -4.97 -7.74 2.52
C THR A 7 -3.44 -7.75 2.56
N ALA A 8 -2.78 -7.90 1.40
CA ALA A 8 -1.32 -7.89 1.33
C ALA A 8 -0.74 -6.57 1.85
N PHE A 9 -1.34 -5.43 1.49
CA PHE A 9 -0.90 -4.12 1.97
C PHE A 9 -1.07 -3.97 3.49
N ALA A 10 -2.22 -4.35 4.03
CA ALA A 10 -2.51 -4.26 5.46
C ALA A 10 -1.57 -5.16 6.29
N GLU A 11 -1.30 -6.38 5.84
CA GLU A 11 -0.45 -7.32 6.57
C GLU A 11 1.05 -7.01 6.45
N VAL A 12 1.51 -6.64 5.25
CA VAL A 12 2.93 -6.43 5.00
C VAL A 12 3.30 -4.96 5.23
N CYS A 13 2.66 -4.05 4.50
CA CYS A 13 3.05 -2.64 4.48
C CYS A 13 2.59 -1.85 5.71
N VAL A 14 1.63 -2.36 6.47
CA VAL A 14 1.13 -1.69 7.69
C VAL A 14 1.55 -2.45 8.94
N THR A 15 1.12 -3.70 9.11
CA THR A 15 1.39 -4.47 10.33
C THR A 15 2.89 -4.76 10.52
N LYS A 16 3.64 -4.97 9.45
CA LYS A 16 5.09 -5.31 9.49
C LYS A 16 5.97 -4.18 8.99
N PHE A 17 5.43 -2.97 8.96
CA PHE A 17 6.12 -1.83 8.38
C PHE A 17 7.51 -1.59 8.98
N GLY A 18 8.50 -1.42 8.12
CA GLY A 18 9.87 -1.09 8.52
C GLY A 18 10.69 -2.27 9.08
N ASP A 19 10.08 -3.42 9.29
CA ASP A 19 10.77 -4.67 9.59
C ASP A 19 10.87 -5.51 8.31
N GLN A 20 11.99 -5.35 7.61
CA GLN A 20 12.25 -6.04 6.35
C GLN A 20 12.19 -7.57 6.51
N ALA A 21 12.70 -8.11 7.61
CA ALA A 21 12.72 -9.54 7.84
C ALA A 21 11.30 -10.08 8.06
N ALA A 22 10.49 -9.39 8.85
CA ALA A 22 9.09 -9.77 9.06
C ALA A 22 8.25 -9.65 7.79
N MET A 23 8.45 -8.59 6.98
CA MET A 23 7.78 -8.44 5.69
C MET A 23 8.10 -9.60 4.75
N ASP A 24 9.38 -9.88 4.54
CA ASP A 24 9.83 -10.94 3.64
C ASP A 24 9.43 -12.33 4.17
N ALA A 25 9.44 -12.55 5.48
CA ALA A 25 8.98 -13.80 6.09
C ALA A 25 7.49 -14.05 5.85
N TRP A 26 6.64 -13.03 5.97
CA TRP A 26 5.21 -13.18 5.66
C TRP A 26 5.02 -13.53 4.18
N LEU A 27 5.71 -12.83 3.28
CA LEU A 27 5.58 -13.04 1.83
C LEU A 27 6.00 -14.46 1.41
N ARG A 28 7.03 -15.03 2.03
CA ARG A 28 7.45 -16.43 1.79
C ARG A 28 6.42 -17.48 2.23
N LEU A 29 5.61 -17.17 3.25
CA LEU A 29 4.59 -18.08 3.78
C LEU A 29 3.24 -17.96 3.07
N HIS A 30 3.11 -16.97 2.19
CA HIS A 30 1.90 -16.63 1.45
C HIS A 30 2.15 -16.88 -0.06
N PRO A 31 1.13 -16.76 -0.93
CA PRO A 31 1.31 -17.08 -2.36
C PRO A 31 2.07 -15.97 -3.10
N PHE A 32 3.33 -15.78 -2.74
CA PHE A 32 4.29 -14.87 -3.36
C PHE A 32 5.64 -15.55 -3.55
N SER A 33 6.35 -15.17 -4.61
CA SER A 33 7.73 -15.58 -4.85
C SER A 33 8.61 -14.39 -5.23
N PRO A 34 9.92 -14.42 -4.94
CA PRO A 34 10.84 -13.40 -5.42
C PRO A 34 10.80 -13.30 -6.95
N ALA A 35 10.72 -12.09 -7.48
CA ALA A 35 10.71 -11.85 -8.91
C ALA A 35 12.11 -12.13 -9.50
N ALA A 36 12.13 -12.74 -10.69
CA ALA A 36 13.34 -12.74 -11.50
C ALA A 36 13.72 -11.30 -11.89
N PRO A 37 15.02 -10.97 -12.06
CA PRO A 37 15.46 -9.61 -12.38
C PRO A 37 14.74 -8.99 -13.59
N GLN A 38 14.47 -9.78 -14.64
CA GLN A 38 13.76 -9.30 -15.83
C GLN A 38 12.30 -8.90 -15.52
N ALA A 39 11.60 -9.67 -14.69
CA ALA A 39 10.22 -9.37 -14.30
C ALA A 39 10.16 -8.12 -13.40
N ALA A 40 11.14 -7.97 -12.50
CA ALA A 40 11.27 -6.77 -11.68
C ALA A 40 11.50 -5.51 -12.53
N GLN A 41 12.31 -5.58 -13.59
CA GLN A 41 12.58 -4.43 -14.48
C GLN A 41 11.35 -3.91 -15.23
N GLN A 42 10.34 -4.77 -15.47
CA GLN A 42 9.11 -4.38 -16.16
C GLN A 42 8.15 -3.59 -15.26
N LEU A 43 8.35 -3.63 -13.95
CA LEU A 43 7.56 -2.86 -13.00
C LEU A 43 8.14 -1.45 -12.90
N ALA A 44 7.29 -0.43 -13.04
CA ALA A 44 7.63 0.97 -12.78
C ALA A 44 7.77 1.21 -11.25
N MET A 45 8.78 0.62 -10.62
CA MET A 45 8.93 0.55 -9.16
C MET A 45 9.54 1.80 -8.52
N GLY A 46 9.95 2.79 -9.33
CA GLY A 46 10.66 3.98 -8.87
C GLY A 46 12.02 3.61 -8.28
N LYS A 47 12.06 3.34 -6.96
CA LYS A 47 13.28 2.97 -6.22
C LYS A 47 13.48 1.45 -6.17
N PRO A 48 14.74 0.95 -6.26
CA PRO A 48 15.06 -0.47 -6.09
C PRO A 48 14.54 -1.06 -4.77
N GLY A 49 14.28 -2.37 -4.76
CA GLY A 49 13.78 -3.12 -3.61
C GLY A 49 13.68 -4.61 -3.90
N HIS A 50 13.31 -5.40 -2.89
CA HIS A 50 12.93 -6.80 -3.08
C HIS A 50 11.52 -6.87 -3.66
N VAL A 51 11.41 -7.53 -4.81
CA VAL A 51 10.15 -7.64 -5.55
C VAL A 51 9.58 -9.02 -5.35
N TRP A 52 8.32 -9.07 -4.95
CA TRP A 52 7.56 -10.28 -4.71
C TRP A 52 6.35 -10.30 -5.62
N LEU A 53 6.23 -11.32 -6.46
CA LEU A 53 5.09 -11.50 -7.37
C LEU A 53 4.19 -12.57 -6.81
N SER A 54 2.87 -12.35 -6.90
CA SER A 54 1.94 -13.40 -6.50
C SER A 54 2.09 -14.62 -7.42
N THR A 55 2.05 -15.80 -6.81
CA THR A 55 2.11 -17.09 -7.51
C THR A 55 0.73 -17.58 -7.95
N GLU A 56 -0.34 -16.86 -7.59
CA GLU A 56 -1.70 -17.20 -8.00
C GLU A 56 -1.98 -16.75 -9.45
N PRO A 57 -2.35 -17.67 -10.37
CA PRO A 57 -2.48 -17.36 -11.80
C PRO A 57 -3.46 -16.22 -12.15
N LYS A 58 -4.44 -15.97 -11.27
CA LYS A 58 -5.48 -14.95 -11.46
C LYS A 58 -5.28 -13.69 -10.60
N LEU A 59 -4.16 -13.60 -9.89
CA LEU A 59 -3.83 -12.46 -9.03
C LEU A 59 -2.51 -11.82 -9.50
N PRO A 60 -2.53 -10.96 -10.51
CA PRO A 60 -1.36 -10.18 -10.93
C PRO A 60 -1.03 -9.07 -9.90
N LEU A 61 -0.44 -9.47 -8.77
CA LEU A 61 -0.10 -8.61 -7.63
C LEU A 61 1.41 -8.60 -7.42
N ALA A 62 1.98 -7.42 -7.19
CA ALA A 62 3.36 -7.26 -6.78
C ALA A 62 3.46 -6.54 -5.43
N VAL A 63 4.37 -6.99 -4.58
CA VAL A 63 4.77 -6.32 -3.34
C VAL A 63 6.25 -6.00 -3.42
N ILE A 64 6.62 -4.75 -3.17
CA ILE A 64 8.00 -4.30 -3.15
C ILE A 64 8.34 -3.86 -1.74
N THR A 65 9.35 -4.51 -1.15
CA THR A 65 9.85 -4.21 0.21
C THR A 65 11.24 -3.57 0.11
N ARG A 66 11.52 -2.59 0.95
CA ARG A 66 12.78 -1.84 0.98
C ARG A 66 13.29 -1.71 2.40
N ALA A 67 14.59 -1.91 2.58
CA ALA A 67 15.26 -1.76 3.87
C ALA A 67 15.50 -0.29 4.27
N SER A 68 15.50 0.64 3.30
CA SER A 68 15.78 2.05 3.52
C SER A 68 15.03 2.97 2.54
N GLY A 69 14.99 4.26 2.87
CA GLY A 69 14.27 5.30 2.14
C GLY A 69 12.92 5.65 2.77
N ASP A 70 12.20 6.56 2.11
CA ASP A 70 10.94 7.09 2.64
C ASP A 70 9.80 6.09 2.49
N VAL A 71 9.70 5.44 1.31
CA VAL A 71 8.71 4.40 1.02
C VAL A 71 9.34 3.03 1.23
N LEU A 72 9.00 2.36 2.32
CA LEU A 72 9.56 1.05 2.67
C LEU A 72 8.74 -0.13 2.13
N CYS A 73 7.48 0.10 1.80
CA CYS A 73 6.61 -0.94 1.25
C CYS A 73 5.67 -0.38 0.19
N GLN A 74 5.49 -1.12 -0.90
CA GLN A 74 4.65 -0.74 -2.02
C GLN A 74 3.90 -1.97 -2.54
N VAL A 75 2.61 -1.81 -2.84
CA VAL A 75 1.78 -2.85 -3.44
C VAL A 75 1.22 -2.34 -4.76
N MET A 76 1.30 -3.19 -5.79
CA MET A 76 0.86 -2.88 -7.15
C MET A 76 -0.10 -3.95 -7.66
N ALA A 77 -1.25 -3.55 -8.21
CA ALA A 77 -2.21 -4.46 -8.82
C ALA A 77 -2.96 -3.78 -9.97
N PRO A 78 -3.52 -4.53 -10.94
CA PRO A 78 -4.55 -3.99 -11.81
C PRO A 78 -5.86 -3.79 -11.03
N THR A 79 -6.61 -2.74 -11.36
CA THR A 79 -7.96 -2.50 -10.86
C THR A 79 -8.80 -1.84 -11.94
N ALA A 80 -9.97 -2.41 -12.27
CA ALA A 80 -10.94 -1.74 -13.11
C ALA A 80 -11.89 -0.83 -12.29
N GLU A 81 -11.77 -0.86 -10.97
CA GLU A 81 -12.73 -0.27 -10.02
C GLU A 81 -12.00 0.67 -9.05
N PRO A 82 -11.59 1.87 -9.52
CA PRO A 82 -10.78 2.79 -8.71
C PRO A 82 -11.54 3.30 -7.47
N GLU A 83 -12.83 3.58 -7.60
CA GLU A 83 -13.68 4.04 -6.49
C GLU A 83 -13.83 2.97 -5.41
N LEU A 84 -14.07 1.72 -5.81
CA LEU A 84 -14.14 0.59 -4.88
C LEU A 84 -12.81 0.38 -4.16
N ALA A 85 -11.69 0.49 -4.88
CA ALA A 85 -10.36 0.39 -4.27
C ALA A 85 -10.11 1.48 -3.22
N ALA A 86 -10.43 2.74 -3.53
CA ALA A 86 -10.30 3.86 -2.60
C ALA A 86 -11.18 3.69 -1.36
N LYS A 87 -12.41 3.21 -1.54
CA LYS A 87 -13.33 2.90 -0.44
C LYS A 87 -12.79 1.78 0.45
N LEU A 88 -12.40 0.65 -0.12
CA LEU A 88 -11.87 -0.50 0.64
C LEU A 88 -10.59 -0.15 1.40
N PHE A 89 -9.70 0.64 0.79
CA PHE A 89 -8.49 1.15 1.44
C PHE A 89 -8.84 2.00 2.66
N SER A 90 -9.76 2.96 2.50
CA SER A 90 -10.22 3.81 3.59
C SER A 90 -10.87 3.02 4.71
N ASP A 91 -11.82 2.15 4.38
CA ASP A 91 -12.56 1.37 5.36
C ASP A 91 -11.63 0.44 6.16
N THR A 92 -10.70 -0.23 5.47
CA THR A 92 -9.76 -1.18 6.07
C THR A 92 -8.80 -0.49 7.03
N LEU A 93 -8.28 0.68 6.67
CA LEU A 93 -7.31 1.40 7.49
C LEU A 93 -7.99 2.18 8.63
N LEU A 94 -9.15 2.79 8.39
CA LEU A 94 -9.90 3.50 9.43
C LEU A 94 -10.48 2.54 10.48
N ALA A 95 -10.81 1.30 10.09
CA ALA A 95 -11.22 0.25 11.04
C ALA A 95 -10.16 -0.06 12.09
N ARG A 96 -8.86 0.21 11.83
CA ARG A 96 -7.79 0.03 12.82
C ARG A 96 -7.84 1.00 13.99
N SER A 97 -8.61 2.08 13.89
CA SER A 97 -8.84 3.04 14.99
C SER A 97 -9.98 2.63 15.91
N ARG A 98 -10.76 1.61 15.53
CA ARG A 98 -11.97 1.23 16.26
C ARG A 98 -11.62 0.46 17.53
N PRO A 99 -12.17 0.84 18.70
CA PRO A 99 -11.90 0.18 19.97
C PRO A 99 -12.48 -1.25 20.05
N ASP A 100 -13.45 -1.57 19.19
CA ASP A 100 -14.22 -2.82 19.12
C ASP A 100 -13.79 -3.75 17.96
N GLY A 101 -12.87 -3.30 17.09
CA GLY A 101 -12.29 -4.12 16.01
C GLY A 101 -10.91 -4.68 16.34
N ALA A 102 -10.27 -5.36 15.38
CA ALA A 102 -8.86 -5.79 15.46
C ALA A 102 -7.84 -4.60 15.52
N GLY A 103 -8.29 -3.41 15.88
CA GLY A 103 -7.46 -2.23 16.09
C GLY A 103 -6.64 -2.39 17.37
N ALA A 104 -5.33 -2.17 17.27
CA ALA A 104 -4.46 -2.17 18.44
C ALA A 104 -4.83 -0.97 19.34
N ALA A 105 -5.08 -1.22 20.62
CA ALA A 105 -5.40 -0.19 21.60
C ALA A 105 -4.36 0.96 21.53
N GLY A 106 -4.84 2.19 21.37
CA GLY A 106 -3.99 3.38 21.30
C GLY A 106 -3.46 3.73 19.90
N ILE A 107 -3.86 3.03 18.84
CA ILE A 107 -3.60 3.43 17.44
C ILE A 107 -4.79 4.22 16.89
N GLU A 108 -4.49 5.28 16.13
CA GLU A 108 -5.44 6.12 15.41
C GLU A 108 -5.04 6.19 13.93
N ALA A 109 -6.04 6.04 13.06
CA ALA A 109 -5.96 6.27 11.63
C ALA A 109 -6.82 7.46 11.24
N ARG A 110 -6.24 8.45 10.56
CA ARG A 110 -6.93 9.65 10.07
C ARG A 110 -6.78 9.75 8.56
N LYS A 111 -7.90 10.01 7.87
CA LYS A 111 -7.87 10.37 6.45
C LYS A 111 -7.43 11.82 6.31
N ASP A 112 -6.25 12.02 5.73
CA ASP A 112 -5.67 13.36 5.53
C ASP A 112 -6.21 14.00 4.25
N GLN A 113 -6.32 13.23 3.16
CA GLN A 113 -6.79 13.72 1.86
C GLN A 113 -7.46 12.60 1.06
N ASP A 114 -8.43 12.98 0.24
CA ASP A 114 -9.20 12.07 -0.62
C ASP A 114 -9.75 12.86 -1.81
N GLU A 115 -9.24 12.59 -3.01
CA GLU A 115 -9.52 13.41 -4.18
C GLU A 115 -9.62 12.60 -5.45
N GLU A 116 -10.38 13.14 -6.40
CA GLU A 116 -10.37 12.68 -7.77
C GLU A 116 -9.09 13.13 -8.46
N VAL A 117 -8.44 12.20 -9.15
CA VAL A 117 -7.26 12.49 -9.96
C VAL A 117 -7.50 12.04 -11.38
N THR A 118 -6.83 12.69 -12.32
CA THR A 118 -6.80 12.23 -13.71
C THR A 118 -5.42 11.66 -14.00
N LEU A 119 -5.35 10.37 -14.35
CA LEU A 119 -4.12 9.71 -14.78
C LEU A 119 -4.21 9.47 -16.29
N GLY A 120 -3.58 10.36 -17.06
CA GLY A 120 -3.76 10.41 -18.51
C GLY A 120 -5.15 10.92 -18.89
N GLN A 121 -6.00 10.07 -19.46
CA GLN A 121 -7.38 10.38 -19.89
C GLN A 121 -8.45 9.66 -19.03
N ARG A 122 -8.04 9.01 -17.93
CA ARG A 122 -8.93 8.22 -17.07
C ARG A 122 -9.06 8.88 -15.71
N ARG A 123 -10.29 8.92 -15.19
CA ARG A 123 -10.56 9.30 -13.81
C ARG A 123 -10.07 8.21 -12.86
N GLY A 124 -9.52 8.63 -11.75
CA GLY A 124 -9.06 7.80 -10.66
C GLY A 124 -9.22 8.50 -9.32
N ARG A 125 -8.70 7.87 -8.27
CA ARG A 125 -8.75 8.37 -6.89
C ARG A 125 -7.36 8.37 -6.29
N ARG A 126 -7.10 9.37 -5.46
CA ARG A 126 -5.93 9.43 -4.61
C ARG A 126 -6.37 9.64 -3.17
N VAL A 127 -5.91 8.77 -2.28
CA VAL A 127 -6.27 8.78 -0.86
C VAL A 127 -5.01 8.76 -0.01
N PHE A 128 -4.97 9.59 1.00
CA PHE A 128 -3.91 9.63 2.00
C PHE A 128 -4.49 9.38 3.39
N ILE A 129 -3.93 8.40 4.08
CA ILE A 129 -4.29 8.04 5.45
C ILE A 129 -3.03 8.02 6.29
N ARG A 130 -3.13 8.61 7.47
CA ARG A 130 -2.08 8.62 8.47
C ARG A 130 -2.42 7.67 9.59
N LEU A 131 -1.48 6.84 9.98
CA LEU A 131 -1.63 5.86 11.06
C LEU A 131 -0.57 6.13 12.14
N GLY A 132 -0.97 6.28 13.40
CA GLY A 132 -0.01 6.52 14.49
C GLY A 132 -0.60 6.27 15.87
N ARG A 133 0.19 6.51 16.92
CA ARG A 133 -0.33 6.50 18.29
C ARG A 133 -1.30 7.66 18.49
N LYS A 134 -2.38 7.44 19.23
CA LYS A 134 -3.36 8.46 19.57
C LYS A 134 -2.75 9.50 20.53
N PRO A 135 -2.84 10.82 20.27
CA PRO A 135 -3.41 11.42 19.06
C PRO A 135 -2.43 11.38 17.87
N VAL A 136 -2.94 11.08 16.67
CA VAL A 136 -2.12 11.07 15.46
C VAL A 136 -1.83 12.50 14.99
N ASP A 137 -0.60 12.97 15.23
CA ASP A 137 -0.12 14.26 14.75
C ASP A 137 -0.01 14.27 13.21
N VAL A 138 -0.32 15.40 12.58
CA VAL A 138 -0.07 15.67 11.14
C VAL A 138 1.38 15.43 10.72
N ASN A 139 2.31 15.46 11.66
CA ASN A 139 3.74 15.26 11.43
C ASN A 139 4.27 13.91 11.94
N GLY A 140 3.41 13.11 12.59
CA GLY A 140 3.77 11.83 13.19
C GLY A 140 3.22 10.64 12.43
N GLY A 141 3.80 9.47 12.68
CA GLY A 141 3.26 8.18 12.24
C GLY A 141 3.61 7.76 10.82
N LEU A 142 2.86 6.77 10.34
CA LEU A 142 2.99 6.15 9.04
C LEU A 142 2.05 6.84 8.05
N LEU A 143 2.60 7.34 6.94
CA LEU A 143 1.81 7.86 5.83
C LEU A 143 1.53 6.75 4.83
N LEU A 144 0.26 6.44 4.66
CA LEU A 144 -0.28 5.45 3.73
C LEU A 144 -0.94 6.20 2.58
N ALA A 145 -0.54 5.89 1.36
CA ALA A 145 -1.14 6.47 0.16
C ALA A 145 -1.69 5.37 -0.73
N LEU A 146 -2.85 5.64 -1.34
CA LEU A 146 -3.40 4.89 -2.45
C LEU A 146 -3.56 5.82 -3.64
N THR A 147 -3.15 5.35 -4.80
CA THR A 147 -3.52 5.92 -6.10
C THR A 147 -4.14 4.80 -6.93
N ALA A 148 -5.38 4.99 -7.37
CA ALA A 148 -6.11 4.03 -8.18
C ALA A 148 -6.70 4.67 -9.42
N ALA A 149 -6.45 4.09 -10.59
CA ALA A 149 -7.08 4.44 -11.85
C ALA A 149 -7.21 3.19 -12.73
N PRO A 150 -8.08 3.17 -13.74
CA PRO A 150 -8.16 2.06 -14.69
C PRO A 150 -6.79 1.76 -15.34
N PRO A 151 -6.39 0.48 -15.52
CA PRO A 151 -5.12 0.12 -16.14
C PRO A 151 -5.04 0.68 -17.56
N GLN A 152 -3.85 1.17 -17.93
CA GLN A 152 -3.47 1.25 -19.33
C GLN A 152 -2.82 -0.08 -19.75
N PRO A 153 -2.81 -0.43 -21.05
CA PRO A 153 -1.89 -1.45 -21.55
C PRO A 153 -0.46 -1.09 -21.11
N GLY A 154 0.14 -1.90 -20.23
CA GLY A 154 1.47 -1.64 -19.65
C GLY A 154 1.52 -0.66 -18.45
N GLY A 155 0.38 -0.20 -17.93
CA GLY A 155 0.30 0.79 -16.84
C GLY A 155 -0.14 0.24 -15.48
N VAL A 156 0.24 0.94 -14.41
CA VAL A 156 -0.14 0.62 -13.02
C VAL A 156 -1.53 1.16 -12.73
N ALA A 157 -2.47 0.29 -12.36
CA ALA A 157 -3.85 0.68 -12.08
C ALA A 157 -4.10 0.97 -10.59
N LEU A 158 -3.41 0.26 -9.71
CA LEU A 158 -3.51 0.43 -8.28
C LEU A 158 -2.11 0.44 -7.71
N LEU A 159 -1.77 1.52 -7.01
CA LEU A 159 -0.51 1.70 -6.31
C LEU A 159 -0.83 2.10 -4.87
N MET A 160 -0.37 1.28 -3.92
CA MET A 160 -0.39 1.64 -2.52
C MET A 160 1.03 1.71 -1.98
N THR A 161 1.30 2.69 -1.13
CA THR A 161 2.62 2.88 -0.52
C THR A 161 2.48 3.14 0.96
N ALA A 162 3.40 2.57 1.73
CA ALA A 162 3.60 2.91 3.13
C ALA A 162 4.95 3.61 3.28
N SER A 163 4.93 4.79 3.89
CA SER A 163 6.10 5.65 4.03
C SER A 163 6.24 6.22 5.43
N ARG A 164 7.49 6.43 5.85
CA ARG A 164 7.76 7.19 7.08
C ARG A 164 7.32 8.63 6.81
N ALA A 165 6.35 9.13 7.56
CA ALA A 165 6.08 10.56 7.51
C ALA A 165 7.30 11.28 8.12
N ALA A 166 7.84 12.27 7.40
CA ALA A 166 8.79 13.18 8.00
C ALA A 166 8.10 14.02 9.08
N PRO A 167 8.79 14.39 10.17
CA PRO A 167 8.37 15.55 10.94
C PRO A 167 8.47 16.75 10.00
N VAL A 168 7.36 17.44 9.72
CA VAL A 168 7.42 18.68 8.95
C VAL A 168 8.10 19.71 9.85
N SER A 169 9.38 19.99 9.57
CA SER A 169 10.05 21.17 10.12
C SER A 169 9.27 22.39 9.64
N ARG A 170 8.75 23.16 10.60
CA ARG A 170 8.10 24.46 10.34
C ARG A 170 9.09 25.46 9.78
#